data_AF-A0A6A1VWU0-F1
#
_entry.id   AF-A0A6A1VWU0-F1
#
_cell.length_a   1.000
_cell.length_b   1.000
_cell.length_c   1.000
_cell.angle_alpha   90.00
_cell.angle_beta   90.00
_cell.angle_gamma   90.00
#
_symmetry.space_group_name_H-M   'P 1'
#
loop_
_entity.id
_entity.type
_entity.pdbx_description
1 polymer ?
#
loop_
_entity_poly.entity_id
_entity_poly.type
_entity_poly.pdbx_seq_one_letter_code
_entity_poly.pdbx_strand_id
1 'polypeptide(L)'
;MEALQLQHESEGRSFTEVEIFTDVLGMKAGYVRQVGSSSLMTSVDLARRLEEARMKIEEMMARQKEYNKVVLKQAKMEKVM
;
A
#
# COMPACT_ATOMS: atom_id res chain seq x y z
N MET A 1 -22.85 -33.28 31.09
CA MET A 1 -22.12 -32.02 30.81
C MET A 1 -21.62 -31.54 32.15
N GLU A 2 -20.43 -31.99 32.52
CA GLU A 2 -19.78 -31.69 33.79
C GLU A 2 -18.47 -30.99 33.46
N ALA A 3 -18.34 -29.79 34.00
CA ALA A 3 -17.10 -29.05 34.09
C ALA A 3 -16.31 -29.62 35.27
N LEU A 4 -15.09 -30.11 35.04
CA LEU A 4 -14.08 -30.22 36.09
C LEU A 4 -12.69 -30.01 35.51
N GLN A 5 -12.07 -28.91 35.99
CA GLN A 5 -10.65 -28.79 36.32
C GLN A 5 -9.71 -28.72 35.11
N LEU A 6 -9.31 -27.54 34.61
CA LEU A 6 -8.53 -26.50 35.30
C LEU A 6 -7.48 -27.10 36.23
N GLN A 7 -6.47 -27.73 35.64
CA GLN A 7 -5.12 -27.85 36.19
C GLN A 7 -4.16 -28.29 35.09
N HIS A 8 -3.61 -27.34 34.35
CA HIS A 8 -2.23 -27.52 33.91
C HIS A 8 -1.51 -26.19 34.04
N GLU A 9 -0.96 -26.01 35.22
CA GLU A 9 0.15 -25.12 35.52
C GLU A 9 1.30 -25.45 34.56
N SER A 10 1.32 -24.88 33.36
CA SER A 10 2.55 -24.84 32.55
C SER A 10 3.19 -23.48 32.74
N GLU A 11 3.98 -23.42 33.80
CA GLU A 11 5.34 -22.86 33.85
C GLU A 11 5.69 -21.96 32.66
N GLY A 12 6.05 -20.70 32.97
CA GLY A 12 6.32 -19.66 31.99
C GLY A 12 7.32 -20.05 30.90
N ARG A 13 6.80 -20.55 29.78
CA ARG A 13 7.48 -20.62 28.49
C ARG A 13 6.72 -19.73 27.53
N SER A 14 7.36 -18.67 27.09
CA SER A 14 6.88 -17.89 25.96
C SER A 14 6.92 -18.78 24.72
N PHE A 15 5.79 -19.39 24.37
CA PHE A 15 5.63 -20.09 23.11
C PHE A 15 6.00 -19.12 21.99
N THR A 16 7.11 -19.40 21.32
CA THR A 16 7.49 -18.60 20.16
C THR A 16 6.45 -18.91 19.09
N GLU A 17 5.89 -17.89 18.44
CA GLU A 17 4.74 -17.97 17.52
C GLU A 17 4.77 -19.21 16.58
N VAL A 18 5.98 -19.59 16.16
CA VAL A 18 6.31 -20.76 15.34
C VAL A 18 5.81 -22.10 15.91
N GLU A 19 5.89 -22.30 17.24
CA GLU A 19 5.55 -23.55 17.93
C GLU A 19 4.01 -23.74 18.01
N ILE A 20 3.26 -22.64 18.13
CA ILE A 20 1.78 -22.66 18.12
C ILE A 20 1.27 -23.07 16.74
N PHE A 21 1.92 -22.60 15.66
CA PHE A 21 1.51 -22.93 14.31
C PHE A 21 1.67 -24.42 13.97
N THR A 22 2.69 -25.08 14.52
CA THR A 22 2.92 -26.51 14.26
C THR A 22 1.90 -27.41 14.96
N ASP A 23 1.50 -27.06 16.18
CA ASP A 23 0.58 -27.88 16.98
C ASP A 23 -0.88 -27.70 16.54
N VAL A 24 -1.29 -26.48 16.16
CA VAL A 24 -2.68 -26.18 15.78
C VAL A 24 -2.99 -26.55 14.33
N LEU A 25 -2.06 -26.32 13.40
CA LEU A 25 -2.33 -26.49 11.96
C LEU A 25 -1.71 -27.76 11.35
N GLY A 26 -0.95 -28.53 12.14
CA GLY A 26 -0.04 -29.56 11.64
C GLY A 26 1.04 -28.94 10.75
N MET A 27 2.13 -29.67 10.43
CA MET A 27 3.17 -29.21 9.49
C MET A 27 2.62 -29.03 8.06
N LYS A 28 1.82 -27.99 7.82
CA LYS A 28 1.39 -27.59 6.49
C LYS A 28 2.43 -26.62 5.96
N ALA A 29 3.43 -27.17 5.27
CA ALA A 29 4.54 -26.48 4.60
C ALA A 29 4.08 -25.59 3.41
N GLY A 30 2.97 -24.88 3.54
CA GLY A 30 2.33 -24.10 2.49
C GLY A 30 1.73 -22.77 2.95
N TYR A 31 1.67 -22.47 4.25
CA TYR A 31 1.16 -21.17 4.70
C TYR A 31 2.16 -20.02 4.57
N VAL A 32 3.45 -20.32 4.40
CA VAL A 32 4.49 -19.30 4.22
C VAL A 32 5.18 -19.50 2.88
N ARG A 33 4.48 -19.19 1.79
CA ARG A 33 5.13 -19.07 0.48
C ARG A 33 4.47 -18.05 -0.43
N GLN A 34 4.36 -16.79 -0.01
CA GLN A 34 4.22 -15.69 -0.99
C GLN A 34 4.47 -14.29 -0.42
N VAL A 35 5.62 -14.03 0.22
CA VAL A 35 6.01 -12.63 0.55
C VAL A 35 7.49 -12.35 0.25
N GLY A 36 8.08 -13.07 -0.72
CA GLY A 36 9.53 -12.98 -0.96
C GLY A 36 9.97 -12.50 -2.35
N SER A 37 9.16 -12.64 -3.40
CA SER A 37 9.69 -12.46 -4.77
C SER A 37 8.71 -11.89 -5.80
N SER A 38 7.39 -12.01 -5.58
CA SER A 38 6.40 -11.39 -6.46
C SER A 38 6.22 -9.87 -6.21
N SER A 39 6.75 -9.34 -5.11
CA SER A 39 6.54 -7.95 -4.68
C SER A 39 7.51 -6.93 -5.29
N LEU A 40 8.66 -7.38 -5.82
CA LEU A 40 9.70 -6.49 -6.34
C LEU A 40 9.50 -6.14 -7.83
N MET A 41 8.98 -7.07 -8.64
CA MET A 41 8.60 -6.73 -10.02
C MET A 41 7.40 -5.78 -10.05
N THR A 42 6.47 -5.89 -9.09
CA THR A 42 5.32 -4.98 -8.97
C THR A 42 5.68 -3.60 -8.41
N SER A 43 6.70 -3.48 -7.56
CA SER A 43 7.07 -2.19 -6.97
C SER A 43 7.86 -1.29 -7.92
N VAL A 44 8.75 -1.88 -8.73
CA VAL A 44 9.47 -1.15 -9.78
C VAL A 44 8.50 -0.64 -10.85
N ASP A 45 7.54 -1.46 -11.27
CA ASP A 45 6.50 -1.05 -12.21
C ASP A 45 5.56 0.02 -11.63
N LEU A 46 5.25 -0.04 -10.33
CA LEU A 46 4.46 0.98 -9.66
C LEU A 46 5.20 2.32 -9.57
N ALA A 47 6.48 2.30 -9.18
CA ALA A 47 7.29 3.51 -9.09
C ALA A 47 7.41 4.23 -10.44
N ARG A 48 7.62 3.46 -11.52
CA ARG A 48 7.64 3.99 -12.88
C ARG A 48 6.31 4.62 -13.28
N ARG A 49 5.19 3.94 -13.05
CA ARG A 49 3.85 4.46 -13.34
C ARG A 49 3.52 5.73 -12.53
N LEU A 50 4.01 5.82 -11.30
CA LEU A 50 3.81 6.98 -10.45
C LEU A 50 4.56 8.20 -11.00
N GLU A 51 5.81 8.02 -11.44
CA GLU A 51 6.59 9.10 -12.04
C GLU A 51 6.00 9.56 -13.39
N GLU A 52 5.54 8.62 -14.22
CA GLU A 52 4.81 8.92 -15.46
C GLU A 52 3.55 9.76 -15.19
N ALA A 53 2.75 9.38 -14.19
CA ALA A 53 1.55 10.12 -13.80
C ALA A 53 1.89 11.52 -13.28
N ARG A 54 2.96 11.65 -12.49
CA ARG A 54 3.44 12.93 -11.97
C ARG A 54 3.85 13.87 -13.11
N MET A 55 4.64 13.40 -14.08
CA MET A 55 5.02 14.21 -15.25
C MET A 55 3.79 14.70 -16.02
N LYS A 56 2.79 13.85 -16.21
CA LYS A 56 1.54 14.22 -16.91
C LYS A 56 0.76 15.32 -16.16
N ILE A 57 0.73 15.27 -14.84
CA ILE A 57 0.11 16.32 -14.01
C ILE A 57 0.86 17.64 -14.17
N GLU A 58 2.20 17.61 -14.13
CA GLU A 58 3.03 18.81 -14.31
C GLU A 58 2.82 19.44 -15.71
N GLU A 59 2.71 18.63 -16.76
CA GLU A 59 2.40 19.10 -18.11
C GLU A 59 1.01 19.77 -18.19
N MET A 60 -0.02 19.13 -17.63
CA MET A 60 -1.37 19.68 -17.60
C MET A 60 -1.41 21.01 -16.84
N MET A 61 -0.69 21.10 -15.72
CA MET A 61 -0.56 22.33 -14.95
C MET A 61 0.12 23.46 -15.75
N ALA A 62 1.15 23.13 -16.54
CA ALA A 62 1.81 24.11 -17.41
C ALA A 62 0.85 24.65 -18.48
N ARG A 63 0.08 23.77 -19.13
CA ARG A 63 -0.95 24.17 -20.12
C ARG A 63 -2.05 25.03 -19.48
N GLN A 64 -2.50 24.67 -18.29
CA GLN A 64 -3.51 25.44 -17.56
C GLN A 64 -3.02 26.86 -17.23
N LYS A 65 -1.74 27.02 -16.87
CA LYS A 65 -1.14 28.35 -16.65
C LYS A 65 -1.18 29.20 -17.90
N GLU A 66 -0.90 28.64 -19.08
CA GLU A 66 -0.99 29.38 -20.35
C GLU A 66 -2.43 29.77 -20.68
N TYR A 67 -3.39 28.86 -20.51
CA TYR A 67 -4.80 29.19 -20.68
C TYR A 67 -5.22 30.35 -19.75
N ASN A 68 -4.86 30.28 -18.47
CA ASN A 68 -5.16 31.33 -17.50
C ASN A 68 -4.53 32.67 -17.89
N LYS A 69 -3.30 32.68 -18.44
CA LYS A 69 -2.67 33.91 -18.95
C LYS A 69 -3.47 34.54 -20.09
N VAL A 70 -3.94 33.71 -21.04
CA VAL A 70 -4.75 34.18 -22.17
C VAL A 70 -6.07 34.77 -21.68
N VAL A 71 -6.78 34.06 -20.80
CA VAL A 71 -8.04 34.52 -20.20
C VAL A 71 -7.85 35.85 -19.46
N LEU A 72 -6.77 35.98 -18.68
CA LEU A 72 -6.45 37.23 -17.99
C LEU A 72 -6.17 38.38 -18.96
N LYS A 73 -5.47 38.13 -20.07
CA LYS A 73 -5.24 39.15 -21.11
C LYS A 73 -6.54 39.58 -21.76
N GLN A 74 -7.41 38.64 -22.10
CA GLN A 74 -8.71 38.94 -22.71
C GLN A 74 -9.59 39.78 -21.77
N ALA A 75 -9.71 39.40 -20.51
CA ALA A 75 -10.48 40.17 -19.52
C ALA A 75 -9.92 41.60 -19.32
N LYS A 76 -8.60 41.78 -19.41
CA LYS A 76 -7.99 43.11 -19.38
C LYS A 76 -8.33 43.93 -20.60
N MET A 77 -8.32 43.34 -21.80
CA MET A 77 -8.70 44.04 -23.03
C MET A 77 -10.18 44.44 -23.03
N GLU A 78 -11.07 43.56 -22.56
CA GLU A 78 -12.50 43.83 -22.43
C GLU A 78 -12.82 44.96 -21.44
N LYS A 79 -12.02 45.10 -20.37
CA LYS A 79 -12.17 46.19 -19.41
C LYS A 79 -11.69 47.56 -19.93
N VAL A 80 -10.83 47.56 -20.94
CA VAL A 80 -10.23 48.79 -21.50
C VAL A 80 -10.95 49.25 -22.78
N MET A 81 -11.73 48.37 -23.42
CA MET A 81 -12.75 48.75 -24.40
C MET A 81 -13.97 49.40 -23.73
#